data_AF-X1UGD1-F1
#
_entry.id   AF-X1UGD1-F1
#
_cell.length_a   1.000
_cell.length_b   1.000
_cell.length_c   1.000
_cell.angle_alpha   90.00
_cell.angle_beta   90.00
_cell.angle_gamma   90.00
#
_symmetry.space_group_name_H-M   'P 1'
#
loop_
_entity.id
_entity.type
_entity.pdbx_description
1 polymer ?
#
loop_
_entity_poly.entity_id
_entity_poly.type
_entity_poly.pdbx_seq_one_letter_code
_entity_poly.pdbx_strand_id
1 'polypeptide(L)'
;DDIIGTLAKTCALEGIKTVIVSGDKDFMQLVSDDIMMIDTMKDKTYGIEGVRERFGVGPEKVVDILGLMGDASDNIPGVPGVGEKTALRLIEEFGTVEGVLENADKVRNKKVKESLREFADQARLSRD
;
A
#
# COMPACT_ATOMS: atom_id res chain seq x y z
N ASP A 1 -11.70 7.61 4.78
CA ASP A 1 -11.22 7.80 3.39
C ASP A 1 -12.23 7.41 2.31
N ASP A 2 -13.24 6.61 2.64
CA ASP A 2 -14.21 6.05 1.68
C ASP A 2 -14.99 7.09 0.85
N ILE A 3 -15.40 8.21 1.45
CA ILE A 3 -16.14 9.26 0.74
C ILE A 3 -15.25 9.90 -0.33
N ILE A 4 -14.01 10.26 0.04
CA ILE A 4 -13.04 10.84 -0.87
C ILE A 4 -12.70 9.83 -1.96
N GLY A 5 -12.44 8.58 -1.60
CA GLY A 5 -12.13 7.52 -2.55
C GLY A 5 -13.26 7.24 -3.54
N THR A 6 -14.51 7.22 -3.06
CA THR A 6 -15.71 7.04 -3.91
C THR A 6 -15.87 8.19 -4.89
N LEU A 7 -15.76 9.44 -4.42
CA LEU A 7 -15.88 10.62 -5.28
C LEU A 7 -14.75 10.67 -6.31
N ALA A 8 -13.51 10.41 -5.90
CA ALA A 8 -12.36 10.45 -6.80
C ALA A 8 -12.48 9.40 -7.92
N LYS A 9 -12.85 8.17 -7.58
CA LYS A 9 -13.09 7.12 -8.57
C LYS A 9 -14.26 7.46 -9.50
N THR A 10 -15.34 8.02 -8.95
CA THR A 10 -16.52 8.40 -9.75
C THR A 10 -16.17 9.49 -10.77
N CYS A 11 -15.49 10.55 -10.34
CA CYS A 11 -15.01 11.61 -11.22
C CYS A 11 -14.08 11.07 -12.31
N ALA A 12 -13.13 10.19 -11.94
CA ALA A 12 -12.22 9.57 -12.91
C ALA A 12 -12.97 8.74 -13.97
N LEU A 13 -14.00 7.98 -13.58
CA LEU A 13 -14.85 7.22 -14.52
C LEU A 13 -15.63 8.14 -15.49
N GLU A 14 -15.91 9.37 -15.08
CA GLU A 14 -16.53 10.41 -15.93
C GLU A 14 -15.50 11.19 -16.77
N GLY A 15 -14.21 10.82 -16.71
CA GLY A 15 -13.13 11.50 -17.42
C GLY A 15 -12.73 12.84 -16.79
N ILE A 16 -13.13 13.09 -15.54
CA ILE A 16 -12.80 14.31 -14.80
C ILE A 16 -11.47 14.09 -14.07
N LYS A 17 -10.45 14.86 -14.46
CA LYS A 17 -9.17 14.90 -13.75
C LYS A 17 -9.38 15.34 -12.31
N THR A 18 -8.96 14.50 -11.37
CA THR A 18 -9.19 14.67 -9.93
C THR A 18 -7.87 14.80 -9.19
N VAL A 19 -7.84 15.70 -8.21
CA VAL A 19 -6.70 15.90 -7.30
C VAL A 19 -7.17 15.70 -5.87
N ILE A 20 -6.56 14.74 -5.17
CA ILE A 20 -6.74 14.51 -3.75
C ILE A 20 -5.67 15.31 -3.01
N VAL A 21 -6.07 16.22 -2.12
CA VAL A 21 -5.12 17.00 -1.30
C VAL A 21 -5.09 16.39 0.10
N SER A 22 -4.04 15.62 0.40
CA SER A 22 -3.87 14.93 1.67
C SER A 22 -2.39 14.55 1.89
N GLY A 23 -1.97 14.43 3.15
CA GLY A 23 -0.68 13.82 3.51
C GLY A 23 -0.77 12.31 3.79
N ASP A 24 -1.99 11.77 3.79
CA ASP A 24 -2.27 10.35 4.03
C ASP A 24 -1.87 9.53 2.80
N LYS A 25 -0.92 8.62 3.01
CA LYS A 25 -0.33 7.79 1.96
C LYS A 25 -1.29 6.71 1.47
N ASP A 26 -2.35 6.39 2.19
CA ASP A 26 -3.33 5.39 1.78
C ASP A 26 -4.04 5.81 0.51
N PHE A 27 -4.24 7.12 0.30
CA PHE A 27 -4.77 7.66 -0.96
C PHE A 27 -3.86 7.42 -2.17
N MET A 28 -2.58 7.08 -1.98
CA MET A 28 -1.70 6.74 -3.11
C MET A 28 -2.17 5.48 -3.85
N GLN A 29 -2.97 4.62 -3.22
CA GLN A 29 -3.59 3.47 -3.89
C GLN A 29 -4.63 3.88 -4.96
N LEU A 30 -5.16 5.11 -4.88
CA LEU A 30 -6.16 5.63 -5.81
C LEU A 30 -5.53 6.34 -7.01
N VAL A 31 -4.23 6.62 -6.96
CA VAL A 31 -3.52 7.32 -8.03
C VAL A 31 -3.64 6.56 -9.34
N SER A 32 -3.95 7.28 -10.42
CA SER A 32 -4.12 6.75 -11.76
C SER A 32 -3.81 7.85 -12.78
N ASP A 33 -4.07 7.61 -14.07
CA ASP A 33 -3.91 8.64 -15.09
C ASP A 33 -4.86 9.84 -14.89
N ASP A 34 -5.99 9.63 -14.20
CA ASP A 34 -7.02 10.64 -13.94
C ASP A 34 -7.03 11.14 -12.49
N ILE A 35 -6.31 10.49 -11.57
CA ILE A 35 -6.28 10.84 -10.14
C ILE A 35 -4.84 11.08 -9.71
N MET A 36 -4.57 12.28 -9.18
CA MET A 36 -3.29 12.63 -8.55
C MET A 36 -3.50 12.95 -7.06
N MET A 37 -2.41 12.88 -6.28
CA MET A 37 -2.41 13.27 -4.87
C MET A 37 -1.41 14.40 -4.62
N ILE A 38 -1.77 15.40 -3.81
CA ILE A 38 -0.86 16.46 -3.35
C ILE A 38 -0.73 16.36 -1.83
N ASP A 39 0.50 16.14 -1.38
CA ASP A 39 0.91 16.23 0.01
C ASP A 39 1.50 17.61 0.26
N THR A 40 0.70 18.49 0.86
CA THR A 40 1.08 19.89 1.14
C THR A 40 2.12 20.00 2.26
N MET A 41 2.27 18.99 3.11
CA MET A 41 3.28 18.97 4.16
C MET A 41 4.67 18.69 3.59
N LYS A 42 4.74 17.91 2.50
CA LYS A 42 5.98 17.60 1.78
C LYS A 42 6.21 18.44 0.52
N ASP A 43 5.27 19.32 0.18
CA ASP A 43 5.23 20.05 -1.10
C ASP A 43 5.46 19.11 -2.31
N LYS A 44 4.79 17.94 -2.29
CA LYS A 44 4.98 16.88 -3.28
C LYS A 44 3.67 16.48 -3.93
N THR A 45 3.68 16.39 -5.25
CA THR A 45 2.59 15.81 -6.06
C THR A 45 2.97 14.38 -6.45
N TYR A 46 2.05 13.45 -6.21
CA TYR A 46 2.16 12.05 -6.57
C TYR A 46 1.23 11.74 -7.74
N GLY A 47 1.83 11.50 -8.90
CA GLY A 47 1.26 10.65 -9.95
C GLY A 47 1.84 9.24 -9.85
N ILE A 48 1.55 8.38 -10.83
CA ILE A 48 1.98 6.97 -10.83
C ILE A 48 3.50 6.83 -10.59
N GLU A 49 4.32 7.62 -11.26
CA GLU A 49 5.78 7.59 -11.09
C GLU A 49 6.23 8.05 -9.70
N GLY A 50 5.52 9.00 -9.10
CA GLY A 50 5.79 9.43 -7.72
C GLY A 50 5.46 8.34 -6.69
N VAL A 51 4.41 7.55 -6.95
CA VAL A 51 4.06 6.38 -6.12
C VAL A 51 5.13 5.29 -6.25
N ARG A 52 5.58 5.01 -7.48
CA ARG A 52 6.69 4.08 -7.75
C ARG A 52 7.98 4.49 -7.06
N GLU A 53 8.32 5.78 -7.09
CA GLU A 53 9.49 6.30 -6.39
C GLU A 53 9.38 6.11 -4.87
N ARG A 54 8.18 6.32 -4.31
CA ARG A 54 7.95 6.25 -2.85
C ARG A 54 7.96 4.81 -2.33
N PHE A 55 7.29 3.90 -3.02
CA PHE A 55 7.00 2.54 -2.53
C PHE A 55 7.72 1.43 -3.31
N GLY A 56 8.31 1.73 -4.46
CA GLY A 56 8.91 0.74 -5.37
C GLY A 56 7.90 -0.03 -6.24
N VAL A 57 6.60 0.21 -6.05
CA VAL A 57 5.50 -0.43 -6.78
C VAL A 57 4.48 0.59 -7.28
N GLY A 58 3.61 0.16 -8.19
CA GLY A 58 2.49 0.99 -8.65
C GLY A 58 1.39 1.17 -7.60
N PRO A 59 0.47 2.13 -7.81
CA PRO A 59 -0.70 2.39 -6.95
C PRO A 59 -1.49 1.12 -6.58
N GLU A 60 -1.64 0.20 -7.54
CA GLU A 60 -2.39 -1.05 -7.39
C GLU A 60 -1.80 -2.02 -6.36
N LYS A 61 -0.56 -1.79 -5.91
CA LYS A 61 0.15 -2.61 -4.91
C LYS A 61 0.39 -1.89 -3.60
N VAL A 62 0.03 -0.62 -3.49
CA VAL A 62 0.22 0.16 -2.24
C VAL A 62 -0.51 -0.51 -1.07
N VAL A 63 -1.74 -0.98 -1.31
CA VAL A 63 -2.54 -1.68 -0.29
C VAL A 63 -1.86 -2.95 0.21
N ASP A 64 -1.18 -3.70 -0.68
CA ASP A 64 -0.46 -4.91 -0.30
C ASP A 64 0.81 -4.60 0.52
N ILE A 65 1.50 -3.50 0.17
CA ILE A 65 2.66 -3.03 0.94
C ILE A 65 2.23 -2.66 2.35
N LEU A 66 1.18 -1.84 2.47
CA LEU A 66 0.63 -1.38 3.75
C LEU A 66 0.05 -2.53 4.57
N GLY A 67 -0.63 -3.50 3.96
CA GLY A 67 -1.10 -4.69 4.66
C GLY A 67 0.04 -5.48 5.32
N LEU A 68 1.20 -5.56 4.68
CA LEU A 68 2.37 -6.25 5.25
C LEU A 68 3.11 -5.41 6.29
N MET A 69 3.36 -4.13 6.04
CA MET A 69 4.19 -3.30 6.92
C MET A 69 3.41 -2.55 8.01
N GLY A 70 2.10 -2.42 7.84
CA GLY A 70 1.21 -1.61 8.65
C GLY A 70 1.33 -0.12 8.37
N ASP A 71 0.60 0.64 9.16
CA ASP A 71 0.72 2.09 9.21
C ASP A 71 0.93 2.60 10.64
N ALA A 72 2.15 3.06 10.93
CA ALA A 72 2.47 3.66 12.21
C ALA A 72 1.78 5.02 12.43
N SER A 73 1.43 5.76 11.37
CA SER A 73 0.73 7.04 11.50
C SER A 73 -0.70 6.85 12.02
N ASP A 74 -1.38 5.80 11.54
CA ASP A 74 -2.76 5.45 11.91
C ASP A 74 -2.87 4.34 12.96
N ASN A 75 -1.72 3.96 13.54
CA ASN A 75 -1.63 2.89 14.54
C ASN A 75 -2.22 1.54 14.05
N ILE A 76 -2.09 1.28 12.74
CA ILE A 76 -2.49 0.04 12.08
C ILE A 76 -1.28 -0.92 12.11
N PRO A 77 -1.36 -2.05 12.82
CA PRO A 77 -0.21 -2.94 12.97
C PRO A 77 -0.06 -3.87 11.77
N GLY A 78 1.10 -3.86 11.10
CA GLY A 78 1.45 -4.85 10.08
C GLY A 78 2.12 -6.09 10.66
N VAL A 79 2.70 -6.94 9.81
CA VAL A 79 3.43 -8.14 10.26
C VAL A 79 4.72 -7.73 11.00
N PRO A 80 4.91 -8.12 12.27
CA PRO A 80 6.11 -7.78 13.02
C PRO A 80 7.41 -8.19 12.30
N GLY A 81 8.35 -7.26 12.19
CA GLY A 81 9.62 -7.49 11.47
C GLY A 81 9.52 -7.39 9.94
N VAL A 82 8.35 -7.05 9.39
CA VAL A 82 8.17 -6.69 7.99
C VAL A 82 8.03 -5.18 7.88
N GLY A 83 9.13 -4.49 7.52
CA GLY A 83 9.08 -3.06 7.17
C GLY A 83 8.95 -2.85 5.66
N GLU A 84 8.86 -1.59 5.23
CA GLU A 84 8.66 -1.16 3.83
C GLU A 84 9.54 -1.93 2.81
N LYS A 85 10.85 -2.03 3.06
CA LYS A 85 11.79 -2.76 2.18
C LYS A 85 11.52 -4.27 2.12
N THR A 86 11.12 -4.87 3.24
CA THR A 86 10.82 -6.30 3.30
C THR A 86 9.48 -6.57 2.61
N ALA A 87 8.48 -5.72 2.84
CA ALA A 87 7.18 -5.76 2.17
C ALA A 87 7.36 -5.65 0.65
N LEU A 88 8.09 -4.63 0.18
CA LEU A 88 8.40 -4.46 -1.24
C LEU A 88 8.97 -5.73 -1.87
N ARG A 89 10.05 -6.27 -1.30
CA ARG A 89 10.67 -7.50 -1.82
C ARG A 89 9.70 -8.68 -1.85
N LEU A 90 8.86 -8.82 -0.83
CA LEU A 90 7.87 -9.91 -0.76
C LEU A 90 6.76 -9.72 -1.81
N ILE A 91 6.30 -8.50 -2.03
CA ILE A 91 5.29 -8.18 -3.05
C ILE A 91 5.86 -8.29 -4.47
N GLU A 92 7.11 -7.93 -4.70
CA GLU A 92 7.79 -8.20 -5.98
C GLU A 92 7.91 -9.71 -6.25
N GLU A 93 8.13 -10.51 -5.21
CA GLU A 93 8.33 -11.97 -5.33
C GLU A 93 7.02 -12.76 -5.43
N PHE A 94 5.99 -12.36 -4.67
CA PHE A 94 4.75 -13.15 -4.52
C PHE A 94 3.47 -12.38 -4.88
N GLY A 95 3.59 -11.11 -5.28
CA GLY A 95 2.53 -10.34 -5.93
C GLY A 95 1.52 -9.67 -5.00
N THR A 96 0.97 -10.36 -4.01
CA THR A 96 -0.09 -9.84 -3.12
C THR A 96 0.14 -10.29 -1.68
N VAL A 97 -0.57 -9.71 -0.71
CA VAL A 97 -0.57 -10.19 0.68
C VAL A 97 -0.89 -11.69 0.74
N GLU A 98 -1.95 -12.15 0.07
CA GLU A 98 -2.28 -13.58 0.05
C GLU A 98 -1.17 -14.42 -0.58
N GLY A 99 -0.62 -13.96 -1.71
CA GLY A 99 0.50 -14.64 -2.35
C GLY A 99 1.71 -14.77 -1.41
N VAL A 100 2.01 -13.76 -0.62
CA VAL A 100 3.07 -13.79 0.40
C VAL A 100 2.75 -14.78 1.50
N LEU A 101 1.53 -14.79 2.02
CA LEU A 101 1.11 -15.68 3.10
C LEU A 101 1.10 -17.16 2.66
N GLU A 102 0.57 -17.46 1.48
CA GLU A 102 0.57 -18.80 0.88
C GLU A 102 1.99 -19.33 0.62
N ASN A 103 2.94 -18.42 0.36
CA ASN A 103 4.33 -18.75 0.06
C ASN A 103 5.29 -18.44 1.21
N ALA A 104 4.79 -18.22 2.43
CA ALA A 104 5.61 -17.86 3.60
C ALA A 104 6.77 -18.85 3.82
N ASP A 105 6.58 -20.11 3.47
CA ASP A 105 7.56 -21.19 3.62
C ASP A 105 8.80 -21.01 2.75
N LYS A 106 8.64 -20.33 1.60
CA LYS A 106 9.72 -20.00 0.66
C LYS A 106 10.54 -18.79 1.12
N VAL A 107 10.07 -18.05 2.13
CA VAL A 107 10.81 -16.91 2.67
C VAL A 107 12.07 -17.38 3.39
N ARG A 108 13.21 -16.87 2.93
CA ARG A 108 14.56 -17.25 3.41
C ARG A 108 14.79 -16.85 4.86
N ASN A 109 14.33 -15.66 5.27
CA ASN A 109 14.50 -15.18 6.63
C ASN A 109 13.55 -15.92 7.57
N LYS A 110 14.12 -16.73 8.47
CA LYS A 110 13.37 -17.57 9.41
C LYS A 110 12.41 -16.77 10.29
N LYS A 111 12.84 -15.61 10.82
CA LYS A 111 12.00 -14.76 11.68
C LYS A 111 10.82 -14.17 10.92
N VAL A 112 11.07 -13.68 9.70
CA VAL A 112 9.99 -13.13 8.85
C VAL A 112 8.99 -14.21 8.48
N LYS A 113 9.46 -15.41 8.13
CA LYS A 113 8.61 -16.57 7.86
C LYS A 113 7.72 -16.95 9.04
N GLU A 114 8.28 -17.03 10.23
CA GLU A 114 7.51 -17.33 11.46
C GLU A 114 6.47 -16.23 11.72
N SER A 115 6.88 -14.96 11.60
CA SER A 115 5.99 -13.81 11.78
C SER A 115 4.84 -13.78 10.75
N LEU A 116 5.12 -14.06 9.47
CA LEU A 116 4.07 -14.14 8.43
C LEU A 116 3.02 -15.21 8.74
N ARG A 117 3.41 -16.33 9.36
CA ARG A 117 2.49 -17.40 9.75
C ARG A 117 1.67 -17.01 10.99
N GLU A 118 2.31 -16.39 11.97
CA GLU A 118 1.67 -16.01 13.25
C GLU A 118 0.72 -14.82 13.09
N PHE A 119 1.08 -13.85 12.24
CA PHE A 119 0.35 -12.60 12.04
C PHE A 119 -0.36 -12.53 10.68
N ALA A 120 -0.72 -13.69 10.12
CA ALA A 120 -1.39 -13.77 8.81
C ALA A 120 -2.71 -12.99 8.78
N ASP A 121 -3.55 -13.16 9.80
CA ASP A 121 -4.86 -12.48 9.87
C ASP A 121 -4.71 -10.98 10.11
N GLN A 122 -3.65 -10.56 10.82
CA GLN A 122 -3.32 -9.15 10.99
C GLN A 122 -2.93 -8.52 9.65
N ALA A 123 -2.11 -9.20 8.84
CA ALA A 123 -1.75 -8.71 7.51
C ALA A 123 -2.97 -8.52 6.59
N ARG A 124 -3.94 -9.44 6.66
CA ARG A 124 -5.20 -9.34 5.92
C ARG A 124 -6.04 -8.18 6.42
N LEU A 125 -6.21 -8.07 7.74
CA LEU A 125 -6.99 -7.00 8.35
C LEU A 125 -6.39 -5.62 8.07
N SER A 126 -5.07 -5.48 8.01
CA SER A 126 -4.42 -4.20 7.68
C SER A 126 -4.48 -3.83 6.20
N ARG A 127 -4.78 -4.79 5.32
CA ARG A 127 -4.97 -4.55 3.88
C ARG A 127 -6.40 -4.06 3.59
N ASP A 128 -7.38 -4.57 4.33
CA ASP A 128 -8.82 -4.37 4.08
C ASP A 128 -9.36 -3.11 4.78
#